data_AF-A0A382UVK9-F1
#
_entry.id   AF-A0A382UVK9-F1
#
_cell.length_a   1.000
_cell.length_b   1.000
_cell.length_c   1.000
_cell.angle_alpha   90.00
_cell.angle_beta   90.00
_cell.angle_gamma   90.00
#
_symmetry.space_group_name_H-M   'P 1'
#
loop_
_entity.id
_entity.type
_entity.pdbx_description
1 polymer ?
#
loop_
_entity_poly.entity_id
_entity_poly.type
_entity_poly.pdbx_seq_one_letter_code
_entity_poly.pdbx_strand_id
1 'polypeptide(L)' 'MKISAFTFIKNGQILGYPFVQSIQSVLPIVDEFVVNVGNSE' A
#
# COMPACT_ATOMS: atom_id res chain seq x y z
N MET A 1 17.46 3.43 13.28
CA MET A 1 16.04 3.12 13.53
C MET A 1 15.43 2.79 12.18
N LYS A 2 14.67 1.70 12.06
CA LYS A 2 13.98 1.31 10.81
C LYS A 2 12.51 1.68 10.92
N ILE A 3 11.97 2.40 9.95
CA ILE A 3 10.56 2.81 9.88
C ILE A 3 9.88 2.01 8.77
N SER A 4 8.82 1.30 9.14
CA SER A 4 8.05 0.46 8.22
C SER A 4 6.62 0.99 8.10
N ALA A 5 6.18 1.25 6.86
CA ALA A 5 4.77 1.50 6.57
C ALA A 5 4.02 0.17 6.36
N PHE A 6 2.72 0.17 6.67
CA PHE A 6 1.87 -1.00 6.48
C PHE A 6 0.48 -0.59 5.98
N THR A 7 -0.08 -1.38 5.06
CA THR A 7 -1.49 -1.29 4.65
C THR A 7 -2.03 -2.64 4.20
N PHE A 8 -3.33 -2.72 3.97
CA PHE A 8 -3.99 -3.85 3.33
C PHE A 8 -4.82 -3.39 2.13
N ILE A 9 -4.98 -4.25 1.13
CA ILE A 9 -5.79 -3.97 -0.04
C ILE A 9 -6.51 -5.21 -0.55
N LYS A 10 -7.76 -5.02 -0.97
CA LYS A 10 -8.59 -6.01 -1.67
C LYS A 10 -9.39 -5.28 -2.74
N ASN A 11 -9.54 -5.87 -3.93
CA ASN A 11 -10.34 -5.31 -5.04
C ASN A 11 -9.92 -3.87 -5.42
N GLY A 12 -8.67 -3.48 -5.18
CA GLY A 12 -8.23 -2.09 -5.28
C GLY A 12 -8.39 -1.47 -6.68
N GLN A 13 -8.22 -2.28 -7.72
CA GLN A 13 -8.46 -1.87 -9.10
C GLN A 13 -9.97 -1.77 -9.41
N ILE A 14 -10.76 -2.77 -9.00
CA ILE A 14 -12.23 -2.81 -9.21
C ILE A 14 -12.89 -1.60 -8.54
N LEU A 15 -12.47 -1.28 -7.31
CA LEU A 15 -13.00 -0.18 -6.52
C LEU A 15 -12.37 1.18 -6.86
N GLY A 16 -11.39 1.20 -7.77
CA GLY A 16 -10.73 2.44 -8.21
C GLY A 16 -9.98 3.18 -7.11
N TYR A 17 -9.45 2.47 -6.11
CA TYR A 17 -8.67 3.12 -5.05
C TYR A 17 -7.34 3.65 -5.59
N PRO A 18 -6.92 4.87 -5.20
CA PRO A 18 -5.64 5.44 -5.62
C PRO A 18 -4.46 4.88 -4.78
N PHE A 19 -4.41 3.56 -4.62
CA PHE A 19 -3.44 2.91 -3.73
C PHE A 19 -2.00 3.05 -4.23
N VAL A 20 -1.78 3.16 -5.54
CA VAL A 20 -0.45 3.38 -6.12
C VAL A 20 0.09 4.74 -5.69
N GLN A 21 -0.71 5.80 -5.85
CA GLN A 21 -0.34 7.16 -5.46
C GLN A 21 -0.13 7.25 -3.95
N SER A 22 -0.98 6.57 -3.16
CA SER A 22 -0.84 6.50 -1.70
C SER A 22 0.43 5.79 -1.24
N ILE A 23 0.87 4.73 -1.93
CA ILE A 23 2.13 4.04 -1.60
C ILE A 23 3.31 4.90 -2.01
N GLN A 24 3.28 5.45 -3.23
CA GLN A 24 4.35 6.30 -3.77
C GLN A 24 4.61 7.56 -2.95
N SER A 25 3.58 8.15 -2.34
CA SER A 25 3.77 9.34 -1.48
C SER A 25 4.44 9.01 -0.14
N VAL A 26 4.34 7.78 0.35
CA VAL A 26 4.91 7.35 1.64
C VAL A 26 6.31 6.75 1.49
N LEU A 27 6.62 6.10 0.36
CA LEU A 27 7.93 5.48 0.11
C LEU A 27 9.15 6.38 0.40
N PRO A 28 9.14 7.71 0.17
CA PRO A 28 10.30 8.57 0.45
C PRO A 28 10.63 8.77 1.93
N ILE A 29 9.73 8.43 2.85
CA ILE A 29 9.87 8.70 4.29
C ILE A 29 9.94 7.42 5.15
N VAL A 30 9.99 6.24 4.52
CA VAL A 30 10.08 4.95 5.21
C VAL A 30 11.17 4.09 4.58
N ASP A 31 11.70 3.15 5.35
CA ASP A 31 12.70 2.19 4.85
C ASP A 31 12.03 1.04 4.07
N GLU A 32 10.77 0.71 4.41
CA GLU A 32 9.98 -0.31 3.72
C GLU A 32 8.48 -0.03 3.80
N PHE A 33 7.73 -0.56 2.84
CA PHE A 33 6.27 -0.55 2.83
C PHE A 33 5.75 -1.98 2.65
N VAL A 34 5.13 -2.53 3.69
CA VAL A 34 4.52 -3.87 3.66
C VAL A 34 3.04 -3.74 3.27
N VAL A 35 2.61 -4.50 2.25
CA VAL A 35 1.22 -4.49 1.78
C VAL A 35 0.64 -5.90 1.92
N ASN A 36 -0.41 -6.05 2.72
CA ASN A 36 -1.20 -7.28 2.76
C ASN A 36 -2.24 -7.27 1.64
N VAL A 37 -2.09 -8.14 0.65
CA VAL A 37 -3.00 -8.24 -0.49
C VAL A 37 -3.96 -9.41 -0.26
N GLY A 38 -5.25 -9.09 -0.07
CA GLY A 38 -6.29 -10.10 0.04
C GLY A 38 -6.71 -10.66 -1.33
N ASN A 39 -7.28 -11.88 -1.34
CA ASN A 39 -7.90 -12.44 -2.54
C ASN A 39 -8.94 -11.48 -3.11
N SER A 40 -8.79 -11.14 -4.38
CA SER A 40 -9.72 -10.28 -5.11
C SER A 40 -10.72 -11.11 -5.92
N GLU A 41 -11.87 -10.52 -6.23
CA GLU A 41 -12.93 -11.12 -7.06
C GLU A 41 -12.52 -11.28 -8.53
#